data_AF-A0A6F8T0L4-F1
#
_entry.id   AF-A0A6F8T0L4-F1
#
_cell.length_a   1.000
_cell.length_b   1.000
_cell.length_c   1.000
_cell.angle_alpha   90.00
_cell.angle_beta   90.00
_cell.angle_gamma   90.00
#
_symmetry.space_group_name_H-M   'P 1'
#
loop_
_entity.id
_entity.type
_entity.pdbx_description
1 polymer ?
#
loop_
_entity_poly.entity_id
_entity_poly.type
_entity_poly.pdbx_seq_one_letter_code
_entity_poly.pdbx_strand_id
1 'polypeptide(L)'
;MKEQLQIVLRKNRRSGDLIQIARKADKKKIIHSYQEGIDPLSDVSLLNKAELFELKWFDQMLKFFLEQTESHATDLERYRLFMPESLYQAMYHLWVKCDEHNIDYRPMDSIIKSIINKIKATETKLYEKTGERFDVLKDINFRELNTDPDKDAQDAKTIFSTLIETPRFFDLFNQVAQSKYRKLSNIKEEHFKGYAKAHRVPPKWVYACAIDVIAKQINPLSIITENCLFVLWIKPSLRAGISKDTLLKQLDKWGVSHLIIEKTMQSELV
;
A
#
# COMPACT_ATOMS: atom_id res chain seq x y z
N MET A 1 -29.25 -3.39 -4.48
CA MET A 1 -29.66 -3.09 -3.10
C MET A 1 -29.59 -1.58 -2.91
N LYS A 2 -30.62 -0.95 -2.34
CA LYS A 2 -30.61 0.50 -2.08
C LYS A 2 -29.67 0.82 -0.92
N GLU A 3 -29.02 1.98 -0.99
CA GLU A 3 -28.13 2.51 0.05
C GLU A 3 -28.80 2.44 1.42
N GLN A 4 -28.08 1.89 2.40
CA GLN A 4 -28.64 1.67 3.74
C GLN A 4 -28.20 2.77 4.71
N LEU A 5 -26.98 3.30 4.55
CA LEU A 5 -26.40 4.27 5.47
C LEU A 5 -26.47 5.73 4.95
N GLN A 6 -26.59 6.64 5.91
CA GLN A 6 -26.36 8.06 5.80
C GLN A 6 -25.20 8.43 6.72
N ILE A 7 -24.14 9.01 6.15
CA ILE A 7 -22.97 9.46 6.90
C ILE A 7 -23.02 10.98 6.97
N VAL A 8 -22.88 11.52 8.17
CA VAL A 8 -22.90 12.95 8.47
C VAL A 8 -21.59 13.31 9.14
N LEU A 9 -20.89 14.28 8.55
CA LEU A 9 -19.59 14.76 9.02
C LEU A 9 -19.81 16.06 9.78
N ARG A 10 -19.28 16.16 11.00
CA ARG A 10 -19.45 17.33 11.87
C ARG A 10 -18.12 17.78 12.40
N LYS A 11 -17.83 19.07 12.18
CA LYS A 11 -16.62 19.70 12.70
C LYS A 11 -16.69 19.81 14.21
N ASN A 12 -15.65 19.34 14.91
CA ASN A 12 -15.53 19.52 16.34
C ASN A 12 -14.38 20.49 16.64
N ARG A 13 -14.61 21.43 17.56
CA ARG A 13 -13.59 22.44 17.95
C ARG A 13 -12.68 21.94 19.07
N ARG A 14 -13.04 20.87 19.78
CA ARG A 14 -12.35 20.39 20.99
C ARG A 14 -11.69 19.00 20.82
N SER A 15 -11.99 18.29 19.74
CA SER A 15 -11.45 16.96 19.40
C SER A 15 -11.38 16.81 17.88
N GLY A 16 -10.92 15.66 17.38
CA GLY A 16 -11.05 15.32 15.95
C GLY A 16 -12.50 15.38 15.45
N ASP A 17 -12.64 15.54 14.13
CA ASP A 17 -13.95 15.63 13.47
C ASP A 17 -14.82 14.43 13.79
N LEU A 18 -16.13 14.67 13.95
CA LEU A 18 -17.08 13.65 14.34
C LEU A 18 -17.78 13.07 13.12
N ILE A 19 -17.72 11.74 12.97
CA ILE A 19 -18.40 11.00 11.93
C ILE A 19 -19.61 10.31 12.55
N GLN A 20 -20.80 10.60 12.02
CA GLN A 20 -22.06 10.06 12.52
C GLN A 20 -22.72 9.22 11.43
N ILE A 21 -23.14 8.01 11.82
CA ILE A 21 -23.79 7.05 10.95
C ILE A 21 -25.25 6.92 11.36
N ALA A 22 -26.15 7.06 10.39
CA ALA A 22 -27.58 6.83 10.56
C ALA A 22 -28.08 5.87 9.47
N ARG A 23 -29.18 5.16 9.73
CA ARG A 23 -29.91 4.45 8.68
C ARG A 23 -30.81 5.42 7.93
N LYS A 24 -30.82 5.32 6.59
CA LYS A 24 -31.72 6.15 5.77
C LYS A 24 -33.19 5.92 6.08
N ALA A 25 -33.57 4.69 6.41
CA ALA A 25 -34.94 4.34 6.79
C ALA A 25 -35.38 5.03 8.09
N ASP A 26 -34.46 5.21 9.04
CA ASP A 26 -34.77 5.69 10.40
C ASP A 26 -34.81 7.22 10.52
N LYS A 27 -34.62 7.94 9.39
CA LYS A 27 -34.78 9.40 9.20
C LYS A 27 -34.54 10.28 10.45
N LYS A 28 -33.45 10.06 11.21
CA LYS A 28 -32.84 10.94 12.25
C LYS A 28 -32.10 10.20 13.37
N LYS A 29 -32.25 8.88 13.53
CA LYS A 29 -31.54 8.16 14.60
C LYS A 29 -30.10 7.84 14.19
N ILE A 30 -29.13 8.48 14.85
CA ILE A 30 -27.72 8.09 14.77
C ILE A 30 -27.61 6.72 15.44
N ILE A 31 -27.07 5.75 14.71
CA ILE A 31 -26.88 4.38 15.18
C ILE A 31 -25.44 4.11 15.62
N HIS A 32 -24.49 4.89 15.12
CA HIS A 32 -23.09 4.81 15.48
C HIS A 32 -22.39 6.15 15.25
N SER A 33 -21.35 6.44 16.04
CA SER A 33 -20.53 7.64 15.84
C SER A 33 -19.12 7.42 16.36
N TYR A 34 -18.14 7.96 15.65
CA TYR A 34 -16.73 7.85 16.00
C TYR A 34 -15.99 9.15 15.64
N GLN A 35 -14.85 9.39 16.30
CA GLN A 35 -13.98 10.50 15.96
C GLN A 35 -13.04 10.09 14.82
N GLU A 36 -12.67 11.07 14.00
CA GLU A 36 -11.59 10.97 13.02
C GLU A 36 -10.33 10.34 13.64
N GLY A 37 -9.72 9.40 12.93
CA GLY A 37 -8.52 8.68 13.40
C GLY A 37 -8.78 7.52 14.37
N ILE A 38 -10.02 7.36 14.86
CA ILE A 38 -10.42 6.20 15.65
C ILE A 38 -10.98 5.11 14.72
N ASP A 39 -10.68 3.84 15.01
CA ASP A 39 -11.22 2.72 14.26
C ASP A 39 -12.77 2.70 14.34
N PRO A 40 -13.48 2.84 13.21
CA PRO A 40 -14.95 2.82 13.17
C PRO A 40 -15.56 1.48 13.60
N LEU A 41 -14.73 0.44 13.77
CA LEU A 41 -15.16 -0.92 14.06
C LEU A 41 -15.01 -1.31 15.53
N SER A 42 -14.85 -0.34 16.42
CA SER A 42 -14.76 -0.60 17.86
C SER A 42 -16.09 -1.08 18.48
N ASP A 43 -17.24 -0.87 17.79
CA ASP A 43 -18.58 -1.22 18.30
C ASP A 43 -19.50 -1.79 17.18
N VAL A 44 -19.06 -2.91 16.58
CA VAL A 44 -19.64 -3.52 15.34
C VAL A 44 -21.00 -4.19 15.55
N SER A 45 -21.45 -4.37 16.80
CA SER A 45 -22.60 -5.25 17.14
C SER A 45 -23.94 -4.83 16.51
N LEU A 46 -24.05 -3.62 15.95
CA LEU A 46 -25.29 -3.02 15.47
C LEU A 46 -25.44 -2.97 13.94
N LEU A 47 -24.39 -3.28 13.17
CA LEU A 47 -24.39 -3.17 11.71
C LEU A 47 -24.48 -4.53 11.02
N ASN A 48 -25.29 -4.62 9.97
CA ASN A 48 -25.30 -5.81 9.11
C ASN A 48 -24.09 -5.82 8.13
N LYS A 49 -23.83 -6.93 7.44
CA LYS A 49 -22.68 -7.06 6.52
C LYS A 49 -22.65 -6.00 5.41
N ALA A 50 -23.80 -5.60 4.88
CA ALA A 50 -23.89 -4.58 3.84
C ALA A 50 -23.56 -3.18 4.39
N GLU A 51 -24.11 -2.85 5.56
CA GLU A 51 -23.81 -1.60 6.28
C GLU A 51 -22.32 -1.53 6.64
N LEU A 52 -21.75 -2.65 7.09
CA LEU A 52 -20.34 -2.78 7.41
C LEU A 52 -19.46 -2.56 6.16
N PHE A 53 -19.86 -3.12 5.02
CA PHE A 53 -19.18 -2.88 3.74
C PHE A 53 -19.21 -1.39 3.34
N GLU A 54 -20.38 -0.74 3.40
CA GLU A 54 -20.51 0.70 3.13
C GLU A 54 -19.63 1.55 4.06
N LEU A 55 -19.54 1.18 5.35
CA LEU A 55 -18.70 1.87 6.32
C LEU A 55 -17.21 1.66 6.08
N LYS A 56 -16.77 0.42 5.85
CA LYS A 56 -15.38 0.08 5.48
C LYS A 56 -14.93 0.85 4.24
N TRP A 57 -15.81 0.93 3.26
CA TRP A 57 -15.58 1.67 2.02
C TRP A 57 -15.34 3.16 2.31
N PHE A 58 -16.22 3.79 3.08
CA PHE A 58 -16.07 5.19 3.49
C PHE A 58 -14.78 5.42 4.28
N ASP A 59 -14.48 4.55 5.24
CA ASP A 59 -13.29 4.63 6.08
C ASP A 59 -11.98 4.55 5.26
N GLN A 60 -11.93 3.69 4.24
CA GLN A 60 -10.79 3.63 3.32
C GLN A 60 -10.56 4.96 2.60
N MET A 61 -11.64 5.56 2.06
CA MET A 61 -11.55 6.87 1.40
C MET A 61 -11.07 7.95 2.38
N LEU A 62 -11.66 7.97 3.57
CA LEU A 62 -11.29 8.95 4.60
C LEU A 62 -9.81 8.82 4.94
N LYS A 63 -9.34 7.61 5.30
CA LYS A 63 -7.93 7.34 5.61
C LYS A 63 -7.00 7.77 4.47
N PHE A 64 -7.37 7.49 3.22
CA PHE A 64 -6.60 7.93 2.08
C PHE A 64 -6.38 9.45 2.07
N PHE A 65 -7.43 10.27 2.23
CA PHE A 65 -7.27 11.72 2.19
C PHE A 65 -6.63 12.30 3.46
N LEU A 66 -6.93 11.75 4.64
CA LEU A 66 -6.25 12.17 5.88
C LEU A 66 -4.73 11.94 5.78
N GLU A 67 -4.31 10.79 5.26
CA GLU A 67 -2.89 10.42 5.15
C GLU A 67 -2.17 11.19 4.03
N GLN A 68 -2.86 11.51 2.94
CA GLN A 68 -2.22 12.00 1.71
C GLN A 68 -2.43 13.49 1.44
N THR A 69 -3.46 14.16 1.97
CA THR A 69 -3.80 15.55 1.56
C THR A 69 -3.90 16.54 2.72
N GLU A 70 -3.46 16.18 3.94
CA GLU A 70 -3.67 16.97 5.17
C GLU A 70 -5.13 17.42 5.38
N SER A 71 -6.06 16.74 4.72
CA SER A 71 -7.48 17.07 4.78
C SER A 71 -8.07 16.51 6.06
N HIS A 72 -9.23 17.04 6.44
CA HIS A 72 -10.07 16.51 7.50
C HIS A 72 -11.31 15.84 6.92
N ALA A 73 -11.99 15.02 7.72
CA ALA A 73 -13.24 14.37 7.34
C ALA A 73 -14.26 15.40 6.83
N THR A 74 -14.35 16.56 7.47
CA THR A 74 -15.31 17.61 7.06
C THR A 74 -14.98 18.30 5.75
N ASP A 75 -13.77 18.13 5.21
CA ASP A 75 -13.39 18.65 3.89
C ASP A 75 -13.91 17.75 2.75
N LEU A 76 -14.41 16.54 3.07
CA LEU A 76 -14.94 15.60 2.09
C LEU A 76 -16.36 15.98 1.66
N GLU A 77 -16.49 16.78 0.60
CA GLU A 77 -17.80 17.22 0.10
C GLU A 77 -18.57 16.15 -0.68
N ARG A 78 -17.86 15.24 -1.38
CA ARG A 78 -18.46 14.26 -2.30
C ARG A 78 -17.81 12.89 -2.19
N TYR A 79 -18.16 12.12 -1.17
CA TYR A 79 -17.58 10.80 -0.93
C TYR A 79 -18.26 9.65 -1.69
N ARG A 80 -19.38 9.89 -2.38
CA ARG A 80 -20.17 8.81 -3.02
C ARG A 80 -19.89 8.70 -4.51
N LEU A 81 -19.37 7.54 -4.91
CA LEU A 81 -19.27 7.15 -6.31
C LEU A 81 -20.57 6.44 -6.72
N PHE A 82 -21.35 7.03 -7.62
CA PHE A 82 -22.50 6.34 -8.20
C PHE A 82 -22.02 5.29 -9.20
N MET A 83 -22.38 4.03 -8.96
CA MET A 83 -22.00 2.89 -9.81
C MET A 83 -23.22 2.08 -10.22
N PRO A 84 -23.12 1.32 -11.33
CA PRO A 84 -24.10 0.29 -11.66
C PRO A 84 -24.31 -0.67 -10.49
N GLU A 85 -25.56 -1.02 -10.20
CA GLU A 85 -25.91 -1.92 -9.10
C GLU A 85 -25.18 -3.27 -9.22
N SER A 86 -25.04 -3.80 -10.45
CA SER A 86 -24.32 -5.04 -10.71
C SER A 86 -22.85 -4.98 -10.29
N LEU A 87 -22.16 -3.86 -10.55
CA LEU A 87 -20.77 -3.66 -10.13
C LEU A 87 -20.66 -3.58 -8.61
N TYR A 88 -21.55 -2.82 -7.97
CA TYR A 88 -21.59 -2.71 -6.51
C TYR A 88 -21.79 -4.09 -5.85
N GLN A 89 -22.72 -4.91 -6.38
CA GLN A 89 -22.96 -6.26 -5.87
C GLN A 89 -21.75 -7.17 -6.05
N ALA A 90 -21.05 -7.09 -7.19
CA ALA A 90 -19.82 -7.85 -7.41
C ALA A 90 -18.73 -7.49 -6.39
N MET A 91 -18.53 -6.19 -6.13
CA MET A 91 -17.57 -5.72 -5.13
C MET A 91 -17.94 -6.17 -3.71
N TYR A 92 -19.23 -6.08 -3.36
CA TYR A 92 -19.73 -6.55 -2.06
C TYR A 92 -19.51 -8.05 -1.88
N HIS A 93 -19.86 -8.88 -2.86
CA HIS A 93 -19.67 -10.34 -2.78
C HIS A 93 -18.19 -10.73 -2.66
N LEU A 94 -17.30 -10.02 -3.36
CA LEU A 94 -15.87 -10.24 -3.21
C LEU A 94 -15.40 -9.84 -1.80
N TRP A 95 -15.83 -8.69 -1.29
CA TRP A 95 -15.51 -8.24 0.05
C TRP A 95 -15.94 -9.27 1.12
N VAL A 96 -17.16 -9.82 1.03
CA VAL A 96 -17.64 -10.84 1.97
C VAL A 96 -16.71 -12.06 1.98
N LYS A 97 -16.27 -12.54 0.82
CA LYS A 97 -15.32 -13.66 0.72
C LYS A 97 -13.94 -13.29 1.25
N CYS A 98 -13.47 -12.08 1.00
CA CYS A 98 -12.19 -11.61 1.54
C CYS A 98 -12.23 -11.54 3.07
N ASP A 99 -13.31 -11.03 3.64
CA ASP A 99 -13.54 -10.93 5.08
C ASP A 99 -13.50 -12.32 5.77
N GLU A 100 -14.17 -13.32 5.18
CA GLU A 100 -14.16 -14.72 5.65
C GLU A 100 -12.76 -15.35 5.73
N HIS A 101 -11.82 -14.84 4.92
CA HIS A 101 -10.44 -15.33 4.86
C HIS A 101 -9.42 -14.35 5.46
N ASN A 102 -9.85 -13.29 6.16
CA ASN A 102 -8.99 -12.23 6.70
C ASN A 102 -8.08 -11.59 5.62
N ILE A 103 -8.60 -11.44 4.40
CA ILE A 103 -7.92 -10.76 3.30
C ILE A 103 -8.31 -9.28 3.32
N ASP A 104 -7.30 -8.41 3.41
CA ASP A 104 -7.49 -6.96 3.35
C ASP A 104 -7.83 -6.52 1.92
N TYR A 105 -9.11 -6.20 1.69
CA TYR A 105 -9.64 -5.75 0.42
C TYR A 105 -9.92 -4.25 0.44
N ARG A 106 -9.09 -3.46 -0.26
CA ARG A 106 -9.14 -1.99 -0.29
C ARG A 106 -9.37 -1.41 -1.68
N PRO A 107 -10.55 -1.61 -2.28
CA PRO A 107 -10.82 -1.13 -3.63
C PRO A 107 -10.74 0.39 -3.76
N MET A 108 -11.03 1.15 -2.69
CA MET A 108 -11.04 2.61 -2.79
C MET A 108 -9.69 3.25 -2.89
N ASP A 109 -8.71 2.72 -2.16
CA ASP A 109 -7.33 3.17 -2.29
C ASP A 109 -6.89 3.05 -3.76
N SER A 110 -7.23 1.94 -4.42
CA SER A 110 -6.92 1.71 -5.84
C SER A 110 -7.68 2.66 -6.76
N ILE A 111 -8.98 2.88 -6.54
CA ILE A 111 -9.79 3.78 -7.37
C ILE A 111 -9.27 5.22 -7.28
N ILE A 112 -9.02 5.71 -6.07
CA ILE A 112 -8.55 7.09 -5.86
C ILE A 112 -7.15 7.27 -6.47
N LYS A 113 -6.22 6.33 -6.24
CA LYS A 113 -4.89 6.35 -6.88
C LYS A 113 -4.98 6.35 -8.40
N SER A 114 -5.86 5.53 -8.97
CA SER A 114 -6.06 5.50 -10.42
C SER A 114 -6.57 6.84 -10.96
N ILE A 115 -7.46 7.53 -10.23
CA ILE A 115 -7.94 8.87 -10.61
C ILE A 115 -6.78 9.87 -10.59
N ILE A 116 -5.99 9.89 -9.51
CA ILE A 116 -4.84 10.81 -9.37
C ILE A 116 -3.80 10.56 -10.46
N ASN A 117 -3.44 9.30 -10.71
CA ASN A 117 -2.51 8.94 -11.78
C ASN A 117 -3.04 9.34 -13.16
N LYS A 118 -4.36 9.24 -13.37
CA LYS A 118 -4.99 9.67 -14.61
C LYS A 118 -4.96 11.19 -14.78
N ILE A 119 -5.11 11.96 -13.71
CA ILE A 119 -4.96 13.42 -13.73
C ILE A 119 -3.54 13.78 -14.21
N LYS A 120 -2.51 13.26 -13.53
CA LYS A 120 -1.10 13.50 -13.89
C LYS A 120 -0.79 13.15 -15.34
N ALA A 121 -1.18 11.96 -15.78
CA ALA A 121 -0.96 11.51 -17.14
C ALA A 121 -1.68 12.39 -18.18
N THR A 122 -2.80 13.01 -17.80
CA THR A 122 -3.55 13.92 -18.67
C THR A 122 -2.90 15.29 -18.71
N GLU A 123 -2.41 15.81 -17.58
CA GLU A 123 -1.62 17.05 -17.54
C GLU A 123 -0.35 16.95 -18.39
N THR A 124 0.39 15.84 -18.30
CA THR A 124 1.56 15.60 -19.15
C THR A 124 1.19 15.68 -20.63
N LYS A 125 0.11 15.00 -21.03
CA LYS A 125 -0.37 15.03 -22.43
C LYS A 125 -0.86 16.41 -22.88
N LEU A 126 -1.45 17.17 -21.96
CA LEU A 126 -1.91 18.53 -22.23
C LEU A 126 -0.69 19.44 -22.45
N TYR A 127 0.30 19.39 -21.56
CA TYR A 127 1.57 20.09 -21.70
C TYR A 127 2.29 19.73 -23.00
N GLU A 128 2.37 18.45 -23.36
CA GLU A 128 2.98 18.00 -24.62
C GLU A 128 2.29 18.62 -25.85
N LYS A 129 0.98 18.90 -25.76
CA LYS A 129 0.20 19.47 -26.88
C LYS A 129 0.19 20.99 -26.91
N THR A 130 0.12 21.65 -25.77
CA THR A 130 -0.11 23.11 -25.69
C THR A 130 1.11 23.89 -25.20
N GLY A 131 2.09 23.22 -24.59
CA GLY A 131 3.22 23.86 -23.91
C GLY A 131 2.85 24.48 -22.54
N GLU A 132 1.58 24.42 -22.15
CA GLU A 132 1.10 25.01 -20.91
C GLU A 132 1.18 24.00 -19.76
N ARG A 133 1.75 24.44 -18.63
CA ARG A 133 1.79 23.63 -17.40
C ARG A 133 0.57 23.95 -16.55
N PHE A 134 -0.28 22.96 -16.42
CA PHE A 134 -1.30 22.92 -15.38
C PHE A 134 -0.74 22.06 -14.25
N ASP A 135 -0.86 22.55 -13.02
CA ASP A 135 -0.47 21.84 -11.80
C ASP A 135 -1.71 21.76 -10.90
N VAL A 136 -2.73 21.07 -11.40
CA VAL A 136 -4.08 21.01 -10.81
C VAL A 136 -4.09 20.26 -9.49
N LEU A 137 -3.05 19.49 -9.19
CA LEU A 137 -2.88 18.80 -7.92
C LEU A 137 -2.13 19.63 -6.87
N LYS A 138 -1.62 20.82 -7.23
CA LYS A 138 -0.90 21.70 -6.30
C LYS A 138 -1.75 22.13 -5.11
N ASP A 139 -3.03 22.43 -5.37
CA ASP A 139 -3.92 23.02 -4.38
C ASP A 139 -4.51 21.99 -3.40
N ILE A 140 -4.34 20.69 -3.67
CA ILE A 140 -4.85 19.61 -2.79
C ILE A 140 -3.81 19.12 -1.78
N ASN A 141 -2.64 19.79 -1.65
CA ASN A 141 -1.56 19.40 -0.74
C ASN A 141 -1.23 17.90 -0.78
N PHE A 142 -1.35 17.28 -1.97
CA PHE A 142 -1.16 15.84 -2.12
C PHE A 142 0.30 15.46 -1.89
N ARG A 143 0.56 14.88 -0.74
CA ARG A 143 1.82 14.23 -0.40
C ARG A 143 1.77 12.84 -0.99
N GLU A 144 2.51 12.61 -2.07
CA GLU A 144 2.82 11.25 -2.47
C GLU A 144 3.53 10.55 -1.31
N LEU A 145 2.80 9.72 -0.54
CA LEU A 145 3.46 8.63 0.17
C LEU A 145 4.09 7.77 -0.92
N ASN A 146 5.42 7.85 -1.01
CA ASN A 146 6.31 7.14 -1.93
C ASN A 146 6.15 5.61 -1.82
N THR A 147 4.99 5.13 -2.21
CA THR A 147 4.60 3.74 -2.40
C THR A 147 3.74 3.76 -3.64
N ASP A 148 4.42 3.94 -4.78
CA ASP A 148 3.85 3.68 -6.09
C ASP A 148 3.53 2.17 -6.12
N PRO A 149 2.24 1.78 -5.99
CA PRO A 149 1.87 0.38 -5.91
C PRO A 149 2.19 -0.35 -7.21
N ASP A 150 2.20 0.36 -8.34
CA ASP A 150 2.57 -0.20 -9.63
C ASP A 150 4.08 -0.47 -9.68
N LYS A 151 4.89 0.41 -9.07
CA LYS A 151 6.33 0.18 -8.91
C LYS A 151 6.66 -0.92 -7.91
N ASP A 152 6.04 -0.95 -6.72
CA ASP A 152 6.26 -2.04 -5.75
C ASP A 152 5.79 -3.40 -6.32
N ALA A 153 4.69 -3.41 -7.09
CA ALA A 153 4.20 -4.57 -7.82
C ALA A 153 5.17 -4.99 -8.95
N GLN A 154 5.72 -4.03 -9.69
CA GLN A 154 6.69 -4.29 -10.74
C GLN A 154 8.03 -4.78 -10.18
N ASP A 155 8.51 -4.19 -9.09
CA ASP A 155 9.71 -4.63 -8.37
C ASP A 155 9.50 -6.03 -7.79
N ALA A 156 8.31 -6.33 -7.24
CA ALA A 156 7.95 -7.69 -6.82
C ALA A 156 8.00 -8.67 -8.01
N LYS A 157 7.32 -8.33 -9.10
CA LYS A 157 7.26 -9.16 -10.29
C LYS A 157 8.65 -9.50 -10.80
N THR A 158 9.51 -8.50 -10.95
CA THR A 158 10.88 -8.69 -11.45
C THR A 158 11.71 -9.53 -10.48
N ILE A 159 11.81 -9.14 -9.21
CA ILE A 159 12.63 -9.86 -8.21
C ILE A 159 12.18 -11.31 -8.07
N PHE A 160 10.88 -11.54 -7.90
CA PHE A 160 10.38 -12.89 -7.62
C PHE A 160 10.31 -13.77 -8.86
N SER A 161 10.15 -13.21 -10.07
CA SER A 161 10.29 -14.00 -11.31
C SER A 161 11.74 -14.49 -11.46
N THR A 162 12.73 -13.61 -11.25
CA THR A 162 14.14 -14.01 -11.27
C THR A 162 14.49 -15.00 -10.15
N LEU A 163 13.91 -14.83 -8.96
CA LEU A 163 14.12 -15.75 -7.85
C LEU A 163 13.63 -17.17 -8.19
N ILE A 164 12.39 -17.32 -8.70
CA ILE A 164 11.83 -18.66 -8.96
C ILE A 164 12.56 -19.39 -10.11
N GLU A 165 13.22 -18.66 -11.00
CA GLU A 165 14.08 -19.21 -12.05
C GLU A 165 15.43 -19.70 -11.51
N THR A 166 15.81 -19.29 -10.30
CA THR A 166 17.04 -19.74 -9.64
C THR A 166 16.92 -21.23 -9.24
N PRO A 167 17.85 -22.10 -9.63
CA PRO A 167 17.84 -23.49 -9.19
C PRO A 167 17.85 -23.61 -7.67
N ARG A 168 16.96 -24.45 -7.13
CA ARG A 168 16.79 -24.66 -5.67
C ARG A 168 16.53 -23.37 -4.89
N PHE A 169 15.83 -22.40 -5.50
CA PHE A 169 15.58 -21.09 -4.87
C PHE A 169 14.95 -21.21 -3.48
N PHE A 170 14.02 -22.15 -3.29
CA PHE A 170 13.27 -22.27 -2.04
C PHE A 170 14.18 -22.72 -0.87
N ASP A 171 15.05 -23.70 -1.10
CA ASP A 171 16.07 -24.13 -0.13
C ASP A 171 17.01 -22.96 0.21
N LEU A 172 17.53 -22.28 -0.82
CA LEU A 172 18.45 -21.16 -0.67
C LEU A 172 17.81 -19.98 0.08
N PHE A 173 16.54 -19.70 -0.21
CA PHE A 173 15.76 -18.68 0.46
C PHE A 173 15.59 -19.00 1.94
N ASN A 174 15.15 -20.22 2.27
CA ASN A 174 14.96 -20.63 3.67
C ASN A 174 16.28 -20.59 4.44
N GLN A 175 17.38 -21.00 3.80
CA GLN A 175 18.72 -20.90 4.39
C GLN A 175 19.10 -19.44 4.70
N VAL A 176 18.90 -18.51 3.76
CA VAL A 176 19.19 -17.08 3.96
C VAL A 176 18.28 -16.47 5.03
N ALA A 177 16.97 -16.77 4.99
CA ALA A 177 16.00 -16.27 5.95
C ALA A 177 16.38 -16.64 7.38
N GLN A 178 16.77 -17.89 7.60
CA GLN A 178 17.16 -18.39 8.92
C GLN A 178 18.54 -17.89 9.35
N SER A 179 19.56 -18.01 8.49
CA SER A 179 20.94 -17.69 8.87
C SER A 179 21.21 -16.18 8.98
N LYS A 180 20.66 -15.38 8.05
CA LYS A 180 20.99 -13.96 7.93
C LYS A 180 19.94 -13.04 8.57
N TYR A 181 18.66 -13.37 8.44
CA TYR A 181 17.56 -12.52 8.94
C TYR A 181 16.88 -13.07 10.20
N ARG A 182 17.29 -14.25 10.69
CA ARG A 182 16.71 -14.92 11.87
C ARG A 182 15.19 -15.07 11.77
N LYS A 183 14.67 -15.30 10.56
CA LYS A 183 13.24 -15.53 10.30
C LYS A 183 13.00 -17.01 10.00
N LEU A 184 12.06 -17.60 10.74
CA LEU A 184 11.49 -18.90 10.39
C LEU A 184 10.48 -18.69 9.26
N SER A 185 10.72 -19.36 8.15
CA SER A 185 9.87 -19.25 6.96
C SER A 185 8.60 -20.07 7.14
N ASN A 186 7.51 -19.41 7.55
CA ASN A 186 6.15 -19.95 7.37
C ASN A 186 5.65 -19.73 5.92
N ILE A 187 6.53 -19.32 5.01
CA ILE A 187 6.21 -18.99 3.63
C ILE A 187 6.34 -20.27 2.81
N LYS A 188 5.21 -20.72 2.25
CA LYS A 188 5.19 -21.85 1.32
C LYS A 188 5.72 -21.44 -0.05
N GLU A 189 6.29 -22.39 -0.77
CA GLU A 189 6.84 -22.19 -2.12
C GLU A 189 5.81 -21.56 -3.09
N GLU A 190 4.53 -21.95 -2.97
CA GLU A 190 3.43 -21.40 -3.76
C GLU A 190 3.24 -19.88 -3.61
N HIS A 191 3.59 -19.30 -2.47
CA HIS A 191 3.48 -17.86 -2.25
C HIS A 191 4.43 -17.06 -3.16
N PHE A 192 5.60 -17.62 -3.50
CA PHE A 192 6.56 -16.98 -4.39
C PHE A 192 6.03 -16.86 -5.82
N LYS A 193 5.23 -17.84 -6.28
CA LYS A 193 4.51 -17.72 -7.56
C LYS A 193 3.47 -16.60 -7.52
N GLY A 194 2.86 -16.35 -6.37
CA GLY A 194 1.97 -15.21 -6.15
C GLY A 194 2.71 -13.87 -6.23
N TYR A 195 3.89 -13.78 -5.61
CA TYR A 195 4.73 -12.58 -5.66
C TYR A 195 5.26 -12.31 -7.08
N ALA A 196 5.69 -13.35 -7.80
CA ALA A 196 6.15 -13.24 -9.19
C ALA A 196 5.05 -12.77 -10.16
N LYS A 197 3.77 -12.92 -9.79
CA LYS A 197 2.63 -12.38 -10.56
C LYS A 197 2.11 -11.05 -10.02
N ALA A 198 2.76 -10.48 -9.00
CA ALA A 198 2.29 -9.31 -8.25
C ALA A 198 0.86 -9.48 -7.66
N HIS A 199 0.42 -10.72 -7.44
CA HIS A 199 -0.89 -11.00 -6.83
C HIS A 199 -0.91 -10.73 -5.31
N ARG A 200 0.27 -10.66 -4.68
CA ARG A 200 0.46 -10.39 -3.26
C ARG A 200 1.70 -9.52 -3.08
N VAL A 201 1.66 -8.61 -2.11
CA VAL A 201 2.82 -7.80 -1.73
C VAL A 201 3.61 -8.57 -0.66
N PRO A 202 4.87 -8.93 -0.89
CA PRO A 202 5.70 -9.58 0.11
C PRO A 202 6.13 -8.61 1.21
N PRO A 203 6.33 -9.08 2.46
CA PRO A 203 7.00 -8.29 3.49
C PRO A 203 8.40 -7.86 3.06
N LYS A 204 8.87 -6.67 3.46
CA LYS A 204 10.19 -6.13 3.05
C LYS A 204 11.38 -7.05 3.38
N TRP A 205 11.32 -7.85 4.44
CA TRP A 205 12.39 -8.83 4.74
C TRP A 205 12.45 -10.00 3.74
N VAL A 206 11.32 -10.34 3.11
CA VAL A 206 11.24 -11.38 2.06
C VAL A 206 11.93 -10.88 0.79
N TYR A 207 11.75 -9.61 0.43
CA TYR A 207 12.52 -8.98 -0.65
C TYR A 207 14.03 -9.04 -0.39
N ALA A 208 14.46 -8.68 0.82
CA ALA A 208 15.88 -8.69 1.16
C ALA A 208 16.50 -10.10 1.06
N CYS A 209 15.79 -11.12 1.54
CA CYS A 209 16.20 -12.53 1.38
C CYS A 209 16.26 -12.94 -0.10
N ALA A 210 15.27 -12.57 -0.90
CA ALA A 210 15.23 -12.87 -2.33
C ALA A 210 16.43 -12.25 -3.07
N ILE A 211 16.72 -10.98 -2.81
CA ILE A 211 17.85 -10.27 -3.39
C ILE A 211 19.18 -10.94 -3.00
N ASP A 212 19.34 -11.40 -1.75
CA ASP A 212 20.54 -12.13 -1.32
C ASP A 212 20.70 -13.48 -2.04
N VAL A 213 19.61 -14.17 -2.36
CA VAL A 213 19.67 -15.43 -3.12
C VAL A 213 20.06 -15.15 -4.58
N ILE A 214 19.40 -14.17 -5.21
CA ILE A 214 19.67 -13.77 -6.60
C ILE A 214 21.12 -13.28 -6.76
N ALA A 215 21.62 -12.52 -5.77
CA ALA A 215 22.97 -11.98 -5.75
C ALA A 215 24.08 -13.03 -5.77
N LYS A 216 23.76 -14.31 -5.49
CA LYS A 216 24.72 -15.42 -5.62
C LYS A 216 24.99 -15.79 -7.08
N GLN A 217 24.13 -15.40 -8.01
CA GLN A 217 24.25 -15.74 -9.43
C GLN A 217 24.45 -14.52 -10.33
N ILE A 218 23.72 -13.44 -10.08
CA ILE A 218 23.76 -12.23 -10.89
C ILE A 218 23.86 -10.98 -10.02
N ASN A 219 24.33 -9.87 -10.59
CA ASN A 219 24.32 -8.58 -9.89
C ASN A 219 22.87 -8.09 -9.74
N PRO A 220 22.36 -7.80 -8.53
CA PRO A 220 20.99 -7.30 -8.34
C PRO A 220 20.67 -6.04 -9.14
N LEU A 221 21.67 -5.19 -9.46
CA LEU A 221 21.47 -3.99 -10.27
C LEU A 221 21.08 -4.28 -11.72
N SER A 222 21.22 -5.53 -12.20
CA SER A 222 20.74 -5.91 -13.53
C SER A 222 19.23 -6.10 -13.60
N ILE A 223 18.55 -6.16 -12.45
CA ILE A 223 17.10 -6.40 -12.37
C ILE A 223 16.34 -5.28 -11.65
N ILE A 224 16.99 -4.53 -10.75
CA ILE A 224 16.37 -3.44 -9.99
C ILE A 224 17.24 -2.19 -9.95
N THR A 225 16.60 -1.04 -9.79
CA THR A 225 17.33 0.23 -9.63
C THR A 225 18.02 0.31 -8.27
N GLU A 226 19.06 1.14 -8.18
CA GLU A 226 19.79 1.39 -6.94
C GLU A 226 18.89 1.91 -5.80
N ASN A 227 17.92 2.77 -6.13
CA ASN A 227 16.94 3.26 -5.15
C ASN A 227 16.05 2.13 -4.62
N CYS A 228 15.65 1.19 -5.49
CA CYS A 228 14.89 0.01 -5.08
C CYS A 228 15.75 -0.89 -4.17
N LEU A 229 17.03 -1.09 -4.51
CA LEU A 229 17.97 -1.83 -3.67
C LEU A 229 18.08 -1.22 -2.26
N PHE A 230 18.13 0.12 -2.17
CA PHE A 230 18.17 0.82 -0.89
C PHE A 230 16.94 0.57 -0.02
N VAL A 231 15.75 0.62 -0.61
CA VAL A 231 14.48 0.42 0.11
C VAL A 231 14.23 -1.05 0.45
N LEU A 232 14.56 -1.97 -0.46
CA LEU A 232 14.14 -3.37 -0.40
C LEU A 232 15.20 -4.30 0.20
N TRP A 233 16.49 -3.91 0.20
CA TRP A 233 17.57 -4.72 0.73
C TRP A 233 18.37 -4.02 1.83
N ILE A 234 18.82 -2.77 1.61
CA ILE A 234 19.68 -2.06 2.58
C ILE A 234 18.94 -1.78 3.88
N LYS A 235 17.79 -1.08 3.82
CA LYS A 235 16.99 -0.77 5.01
C LYS A 235 16.55 -2.03 5.78
N PRO A 236 15.98 -3.07 5.16
CA PRO A 236 15.63 -4.29 5.88
C PRO A 236 16.85 -5.02 6.47
N SER A 237 17.99 -4.99 5.79
CA SER A 237 19.22 -5.60 6.30
C SER A 237 19.73 -4.91 7.56
N LEU A 238 19.74 -3.57 7.57
CA LEU A 238 20.08 -2.80 8.76
C LEU A 238 19.14 -3.13 9.92
N ARG A 239 17.82 -3.14 9.68
CA ARG A 239 16.81 -3.51 10.69
C ARG A 239 16.97 -4.94 11.21
N ALA A 240 17.54 -5.84 10.42
CA ALA A 240 17.85 -7.20 10.83
C ALA A 240 19.16 -7.30 11.66
N GLY A 241 19.86 -6.18 11.89
CA GLY A 241 21.09 -6.11 12.67
C GLY A 241 22.36 -6.43 11.87
N ILE A 242 22.29 -6.41 10.53
CA ILE A 242 23.47 -6.61 9.69
C ILE A 242 24.32 -5.34 9.74
N SER A 243 25.61 -5.50 10.04
CA SER A 243 26.54 -4.37 10.18
C SER A 243 26.67 -3.56 8.89
N LYS A 244 26.78 -2.24 9.03
CA LYS A 244 26.99 -1.30 7.91
C LYS A 244 28.22 -1.69 7.08
N ASP A 245 29.33 -2.05 7.72
CA ASP A 245 30.56 -2.45 7.04
C ASP A 245 30.35 -3.65 6.11
N THR A 246 29.50 -4.60 6.50
CA THR A 246 29.17 -5.77 5.68
C THR A 246 28.34 -5.36 4.47
N LEU A 247 27.39 -4.44 4.64
CA LEU A 247 26.57 -3.92 3.55
C LEU A 247 27.41 -3.10 2.58
N LEU A 248 28.25 -2.19 3.08
CA LEU A 248 29.12 -1.34 2.25
C LEU A 248 30.07 -2.18 1.38
N LYS A 249 30.74 -3.19 1.96
CA LYS A 249 31.57 -4.13 1.18
C LYS A 249 30.79 -4.84 0.07
N GLN A 250 29.51 -5.13 0.31
CA GLN A 250 28.66 -5.78 -0.69
C GLN A 250 28.20 -4.79 -1.77
N LEU A 251 27.88 -3.55 -1.40
CA LEU A 251 27.50 -2.48 -2.34
C LEU A 251 28.68 -2.13 -3.26
N ASP A 252 29.89 -2.07 -2.73
CA ASP A 252 31.11 -1.88 -3.53
C ASP A 252 31.29 -2.98 -4.57
N LYS A 253 31.07 -4.25 -4.17
CA LYS A 253 31.11 -5.39 -5.09
C LYS A 253 30.05 -5.33 -6.18
N TRP A 254 28.88 -4.77 -5.88
CA TRP A 254 27.82 -4.60 -6.86
C TRP A 254 27.98 -3.35 -7.74
N GLY A 255 28.97 -2.49 -7.46
CA GLY A 255 29.24 -1.29 -8.24
C GLY A 255 28.16 -0.22 -8.07
N VAL A 256 27.59 -0.11 -6.87
CA VAL A 256 26.54 0.87 -6.56
C VAL A 256 27.14 2.28 -6.49
N SER A 257 26.38 3.29 -6.94
CA SER A 257 26.82 4.69 -6.92
C SER A 257 27.16 5.23 -5.52
N HIS A 258 28.06 6.23 -5.50
CA HIS A 258 28.49 6.93 -4.29
C HIS A 258 27.32 7.52 -3.49
N LEU A 259 26.25 7.95 -4.18
CA LEU A 259 25.06 8.51 -3.55
C LEU A 259 24.37 7.52 -2.60
N ILE A 260 24.25 6.25 -3.00
CA ILE A 260 23.63 5.22 -2.16
C ILE A 260 24.58 4.77 -1.04
N ILE A 261 25.88 4.76 -1.31
CA ILE A 261 26.90 4.49 -0.30
C ILE A 261 26.77 5.52 0.84
N GLU A 262 26.74 6.83 0.52
CA GLU A 262 26.54 7.89 1.52
C GLU A 262 25.22 7.73 2.29
N LYS A 263 24.10 7.49 1.57
CA LYS A 263 22.80 7.24 2.22
C LYS A 263 22.84 6.05 3.18
N THR A 264 23.60 5.01 2.86
CA THR A 264 23.75 3.82 3.72
C THR A 264 24.55 4.15 4.97
N MET A 265 25.60 4.97 4.85
CA MET A 265 26.38 5.45 5.98
C MET A 265 25.53 6.31 6.93
N GLN A 266 24.73 7.22 6.38
CA GLN A 266 23.87 8.15 7.13
C GLN A 266 22.61 7.50 7.72
N SER A 267 22.23 6.30 7.27
CA SER A 267 21.02 5.63 7.78
C SER A 267 21.21 5.22 9.25
N GLU A 268 20.46 5.84 10.16
CA GLU A 268 20.38 5.43 11.56
C GLU A 268 19.38 4.27 11.74
N LEU A 269 19.65 3.39 12.70
CA LEU A 269 18.72 2.35 13.12
C LEU A 269 17.58 3.02 13.89
N VAL A 270 16.49 3.34 13.18
CA VAL A 270 15.18 3.65 13.81
C VAL A 270 14.36 2.38 13.90
#